data_AF-A0A7J5ZYH3-F1
#
_entry.id   AF-A0A7J5ZYH3-F1
#
_cell.length_a   1.000
_cell.length_b   1.000
_cell.length_c   1.000
_cell.angle_alpha   90.00
_cell.angle_beta   90.00
_cell.angle_gamma   90.00
#
_symmetry.space_group_name_H-M   'P 1'
#
loop_
_entity.id
_entity.type
_entity.pdbx_description
1 polymer ?
#
loop_
_entity_poly.entity_id
_entity_poly.type
_entity_poly.pdbx_seq_one_letter_code
_entity_poly.pdbx_strand_id
1 'polypeptide(L)'
;MGPTPAPESMCARLEIEGGKSANIKPRRTSQGRSHQIIVEHSQRKKSNLTVYKVPNNKDKTFHMAFCFELKKKKYFPVVEKDSKKKMKLEIQAQSEPKMFSDRFLFRWADHNNEYGSLCSVADPSQYLHVLDKDVILMPKPYSGFRVRNLDTKIYKSKRLVCRTVGCGKGTKGTQGMQCRGRSCSGGATGGRWKTSEKKKCMI
;
A
#
# COMPACT_ATOMS: atom_id res chain seq x y z
N MET A 1 -5.33 -35.10 -8.83
CA MET A 1 -5.26 -33.62 -8.83
C MET A 1 -5.23 -33.18 -7.38
N GLY A 2 -4.12 -32.62 -6.89
CA GLY A 2 -4.04 -32.10 -5.51
C GLY A 2 -4.90 -30.84 -5.32
N PRO A 3 -5.16 -30.41 -4.08
CA PRO A 3 -5.93 -29.20 -3.82
C PRO A 3 -5.22 -27.96 -4.39
N THR A 4 -5.96 -27.10 -5.08
CA THR A 4 -5.45 -25.80 -5.56
C THR A 4 -5.00 -24.97 -4.37
N PRO A 5 -3.75 -24.47 -4.34
CA PRO A 5 -3.27 -23.66 -3.24
C PRO A 5 -4.12 -22.39 -3.09
N ALA A 6 -4.45 -22.05 -1.85
CA ALA A 6 -5.20 -20.84 -1.55
C ALA A 6 -4.40 -19.58 -1.95
N PRO A 7 -5.07 -18.51 -2.41
CA PRO A 7 -4.38 -17.28 -2.78
C PRO A 7 -3.72 -16.64 -1.55
N GLU A 8 -2.47 -16.24 -1.69
CA GLU A 8 -1.74 -15.47 -0.68
C GLU A 8 -2.14 -14.00 -0.79
N SER A 9 -2.42 -13.32 0.33
CA SER A 9 -2.78 -11.89 0.33
C SER A 9 -1.75 -11.05 1.09
N MET A 10 -1.49 -9.85 0.58
CA MET A 10 -0.46 -8.96 1.14
C MET A 10 -0.82 -7.49 0.94
N CYS A 11 -0.56 -6.68 1.97
CA CYS A 11 -0.63 -5.23 1.86
C CYS A 11 0.51 -4.72 0.97
N ALA A 12 0.18 -4.10 -0.15
CA ALA A 12 1.14 -3.69 -1.17
C ALA A 12 0.88 -2.24 -1.59
N ARG A 13 1.76 -1.66 -2.39
CA ARG A 13 1.50 -0.39 -3.10
C ARG A 13 1.63 -0.59 -4.58
N LEU A 14 0.65 -0.10 -5.34
CA LEU A 14 0.77 0.02 -6.78
C LEU A 14 1.33 1.40 -7.08
N GLU A 15 2.63 1.46 -7.29
CA GLU A 15 3.38 2.67 -7.61
C GLU A 15 3.47 2.87 -9.12
N ILE A 16 3.55 4.12 -9.51
CA ILE A 16 3.76 4.57 -10.87
C ILE A 16 5.03 5.43 -10.87
N GLU A 17 5.77 5.39 -11.98
CA GLU A 17 6.96 6.21 -12.18
C GLU A 17 6.74 7.69 -11.75
N GLY A 18 7.78 8.29 -11.16
CA GLY A 18 7.71 9.65 -10.62
C GLY A 18 7.06 9.76 -9.24
N GLY A 19 7.14 8.72 -8.40
CA GLY A 19 6.69 8.76 -7.00
C GLY A 19 5.17 8.89 -6.83
N LYS A 20 4.40 8.42 -7.81
CA LYS A 20 2.93 8.38 -7.75
C LYS A 20 2.46 7.01 -7.32
N SER A 21 1.24 6.93 -6.83
CA SER A 21 0.60 5.66 -6.47
C SER A 21 -0.86 5.65 -6.90
N ALA A 22 -1.33 4.48 -7.32
CA ALA A 22 -2.73 4.24 -7.64
C ALA A 22 -3.55 4.14 -6.34
N ASN A 23 -4.63 4.90 -6.27
CA ASN A 23 -5.53 4.95 -5.14
C ASN A 23 -6.97 4.98 -5.63
N ILE A 24 -7.90 4.34 -4.90
CA ILE A 24 -9.31 4.44 -5.20
C ILE A 24 -9.91 5.75 -4.68
N LYS A 25 -10.68 6.45 -5.51
CA LYS A 25 -11.42 7.66 -5.13
C LYS A 25 -12.82 7.69 -5.71
N PRO A 26 -13.78 8.33 -5.02
CA PRO A 26 -15.07 8.65 -5.61
C PRO A 26 -14.90 9.75 -6.66
N ARG A 27 -15.52 9.60 -7.83
CA ARG A 27 -15.61 10.62 -8.88
C ARG A 27 -17.07 10.85 -9.26
N ARG A 28 -17.43 12.11 -9.48
CA ARG A 28 -18.72 12.46 -10.09
C ARG A 28 -18.57 12.35 -11.60
N THR A 29 -19.44 11.57 -12.22
CA THR A 29 -19.64 11.50 -13.67
C THR A 29 -21.03 12.02 -14.01
N SER A 30 -21.29 12.23 -15.29
CA SER A 30 -22.64 12.59 -15.80
C SER A 30 -23.70 11.54 -15.45
N GLN A 31 -23.29 10.30 -15.20
CA GLN A 31 -24.15 9.16 -14.87
C GLN A 31 -24.28 8.91 -13.37
N GLY A 32 -23.65 9.71 -12.51
CA GLY A 32 -23.73 9.59 -11.05
C GLY A 32 -22.38 9.60 -10.34
N ARG A 33 -22.32 9.01 -9.15
CA ARG A 33 -21.05 8.85 -8.41
C ARG A 33 -20.50 7.44 -8.65
N SER A 34 -19.35 7.35 -9.29
CA SER A 34 -18.60 6.10 -9.44
C SER A 34 -17.30 6.16 -8.66
N HIS A 35 -16.62 5.02 -8.51
CA HIS A 35 -15.27 4.98 -7.96
C HIS A 35 -14.29 4.68 -9.08
N GLN A 36 -13.13 5.33 -9.03
CA GLN A 36 -12.08 5.18 -10.04
C GLN A 36 -10.72 5.08 -9.36
N ILE A 37 -9.81 4.36 -10.01
CA ILE A 37 -8.42 4.27 -9.60
C ILE A 37 -7.69 5.45 -10.22
N ILE A 38 -7.15 6.31 -9.36
CA ILE A 38 -6.47 7.55 -9.73
C ILE A 38 -5.02 7.47 -9.25
N VAL A 39 -4.11 7.92 -10.10
CA VAL A 39 -2.68 7.99 -9.87
C VAL A 39 -2.29 9.38 -9.39
N GLU A 40 -1.76 9.47 -8.19
CA GLU A 40 -1.36 10.74 -7.58
C GLU A 40 -0.15 10.58 -6.67
N HIS A 41 0.51 11.70 -6.35
CA HIS A 41 1.53 11.70 -5.31
C HIS A 41 0.90 11.38 -3.96
N SER A 42 1.40 10.34 -3.30
CA SER A 42 0.90 9.93 -2.00
C SER A 42 2.03 9.97 -0.99
N GLN A 43 1.91 10.87 -0.04
CA GLN A 43 2.77 10.92 1.16
C GLN A 43 2.24 10.03 2.29
N ARG A 44 1.14 9.29 2.06
CA ARG A 44 0.56 8.44 3.11
C ARG A 44 1.62 7.44 3.57
N LYS A 45 1.60 7.05 4.84
CA LYS A 45 2.49 5.98 5.35
C LYS A 45 1.88 4.58 5.17
N LYS A 46 0.55 4.48 5.18
CA LYS A 46 -0.20 3.23 5.02
C LYS A 46 -0.75 3.11 3.60
N SER A 47 -0.64 1.92 3.03
CA SER A 47 -1.33 1.58 1.78
C SER A 47 -2.72 1.07 2.09
N ASN A 48 -3.68 1.38 1.23
CA ASN A 48 -5.03 0.82 1.24
C ASN A 48 -5.22 -0.22 0.12
N LEU A 49 -4.13 -0.77 -0.39
CA LEU A 49 -4.14 -1.80 -1.43
C LEU A 49 -3.69 -3.14 -0.83
N THR A 50 -4.53 -4.15 -1.03
CA THR A 50 -4.18 -5.55 -0.85
C THR A 50 -4.02 -6.20 -2.22
N VAL A 51 -2.95 -6.94 -2.41
CA VAL A 51 -2.71 -7.75 -3.62
C VAL A 51 -2.83 -9.22 -3.24
N TYR A 52 -3.55 -9.98 -4.06
CA TYR A 52 -3.68 -11.42 -3.94
C TYR A 52 -2.83 -12.08 -5.01
N LYS A 53 -1.89 -12.94 -4.60
CA LYS A 53 -1.16 -13.84 -5.49
C LYS A 53 -2.02 -15.07 -5.71
N VAL A 54 -2.55 -15.22 -6.92
CA VAL A 54 -3.40 -16.34 -7.33
C VAL A 54 -2.56 -17.31 -8.15
N PRO A 55 -2.30 -18.54 -7.66
CA PRO A 55 -1.49 -19.51 -8.38
C PRO A 55 -2.10 -19.87 -9.74
N ASN A 56 -1.26 -19.91 -10.78
CA ASN A 56 -1.63 -20.47 -12.07
C ASN A 56 -1.22 -21.95 -12.13
N ASN A 57 -2.21 -22.83 -12.22
CA ASN A 57 -2.00 -24.28 -12.23
C ASN A 57 -1.23 -24.78 -13.48
N LYS A 58 -1.17 -23.98 -14.56
CA LYS A 58 -0.59 -24.41 -15.84
C LYS A 58 0.93 -24.24 -15.91
N ASP A 59 1.47 -23.15 -15.38
CA ASP A 59 2.85 -22.72 -15.63
C ASP A 59 3.64 -22.37 -14.35
N LYS A 60 3.08 -22.67 -13.16
CA LYS A 60 3.66 -22.35 -11.85
C LYS A 60 3.91 -20.84 -11.64
N THR A 61 3.36 -19.98 -12.50
CA THR A 61 3.37 -18.53 -12.28
C THR A 61 2.23 -18.14 -11.33
N PHE A 62 2.16 -16.86 -10.97
CA PHE A 62 1.04 -16.31 -10.23
C PHE A 62 0.41 -15.15 -11.01
N HIS A 63 -0.90 -15.02 -10.89
CA HIS A 63 -1.65 -13.85 -11.29
C HIS A 63 -1.90 -12.97 -10.07
N MET A 64 -2.24 -11.71 -10.31
CA MET A 64 -2.51 -10.73 -9.27
C MET A 64 -3.95 -10.25 -9.35
N ALA A 65 -4.65 -10.30 -8.22
CA ALA A 65 -5.88 -9.54 -8.03
C ALA A 65 -5.60 -8.35 -7.10
N PHE A 66 -6.21 -7.20 -7.40
CA PHE A 66 -6.05 -5.98 -6.62
C PHE A 66 -7.33 -5.67 -5.83
N CYS A 67 -7.20 -5.38 -4.55
CA CYS A 67 -8.29 -4.92 -3.69
C CYS A 67 -7.93 -3.57 -3.08
N PHE A 68 -8.64 -2.54 -3.48
CA PHE A 68 -8.54 -1.22 -2.90
C PHE A 68 -9.57 -1.05 -1.78
N GLU A 69 -9.13 -0.60 -0.62
CA GLU A 69 -10.01 -0.29 0.50
C GLU A 69 -10.29 1.22 0.58
N LEU A 70 -11.56 1.58 0.70
CA LEU A 70 -12.00 2.94 0.95
C LEU A 70 -13.17 2.95 1.92
N LYS A 71 -13.02 3.66 3.05
CA LYS A 71 -14.04 3.74 4.10
C LYS A 71 -14.57 2.36 4.52
N LYS A 72 -13.66 1.40 4.73
CA LYS A 72 -13.96 -0.01 5.09
C LYS A 72 -14.72 -0.82 4.02
N LYS A 73 -14.88 -0.29 2.81
CA LYS A 73 -15.43 -1.02 1.66
C LYS A 73 -14.29 -1.46 0.75
N LYS A 74 -14.41 -2.68 0.21
CA LYS A 74 -13.46 -3.28 -0.73
C LYS A 74 -13.92 -3.03 -2.17
N TYR A 75 -12.98 -2.65 -3.02
CA TYR A 75 -13.18 -2.33 -4.43
C TYR A 75 -12.19 -3.11 -5.28
N PHE A 76 -12.71 -3.78 -6.30
CA PHE A 76 -11.93 -4.62 -7.19
C PHE A 76 -11.98 -4.05 -8.61
N PRO A 77 -10.83 -3.88 -9.29
CA PRO A 77 -10.81 -3.69 -10.73
C PRO A 77 -11.23 -4.99 -11.43
N VAL A 78 -12.16 -4.88 -12.36
CA VAL A 78 -12.75 -5.99 -13.10
C VAL A 78 -12.72 -5.67 -14.58
N VAL A 79 -12.27 -6.60 -15.40
CA VAL A 79 -12.25 -6.48 -16.86
C VAL A 79 -13.46 -7.21 -17.43
N GLU A 80 -14.40 -6.45 -17.99
CA GLU A 80 -15.65 -6.97 -18.55
C GLU A 80 -15.94 -6.35 -19.91
N LYS A 81 -16.80 -7.01 -20.69
CA LYS A 81 -17.30 -6.47 -21.96
C LYS A 81 -18.40 -5.45 -21.69
N ASP A 82 -18.26 -4.27 -22.28
CA ASP A 82 -19.33 -3.28 -22.31
C ASP A 82 -20.47 -3.70 -23.26
N SER A 83 -21.54 -2.89 -23.33
CA SER A 83 -22.68 -3.13 -24.23
C SER A 83 -22.29 -3.17 -25.72
N LYS A 84 -21.13 -2.63 -26.09
CA LYS A 84 -20.57 -2.66 -27.45
C LYS A 84 -19.56 -3.80 -27.65
N LYS A 85 -19.51 -4.77 -26.72
CA LYS A 85 -18.61 -5.92 -26.70
C LYS A 85 -17.12 -5.55 -26.60
N LYS A 86 -16.77 -4.33 -26.20
CA LYS A 86 -15.39 -3.89 -25.97
C LYS A 86 -14.99 -4.15 -24.53
N MET A 87 -13.77 -4.62 -24.31
CA MET A 87 -13.24 -4.80 -22.95
C MET A 87 -13.07 -3.45 -22.27
N LYS A 88 -13.50 -3.36 -21.01
CA LYS A 88 -13.44 -2.14 -20.20
C LYS A 88 -13.04 -2.50 -18.77
N LEU A 89 -12.31 -1.59 -18.13
CA LEU A 89 -12.05 -1.64 -16.69
C LEU A 89 -13.21 -1.05 -15.92
N GLU A 90 -13.82 -1.85 -15.05
CA GLU A 90 -14.85 -1.42 -14.12
C GLU A 90 -14.39 -1.61 -12.68
N ILE A 91 -14.85 -0.73 -11.79
CA ILE A 91 -14.53 -0.84 -10.38
C ILE A 91 -15.76 -1.29 -9.61
N GLN A 92 -15.73 -2.53 -9.14
CA GLN A 92 -16.86 -3.16 -8.45
C GLN A 92 -16.64 -3.13 -6.94
N ALA A 93 -17.64 -2.64 -6.19
CA ALA A 93 -17.67 -2.72 -4.75
C ALA A 93 -18.31 -4.05 -4.34
N GLN A 94 -17.54 -4.95 -3.73
CA GLN A 94 -18.03 -6.28 -3.37
C GLN A 94 -17.22 -6.86 -2.21
N SER A 95 -17.73 -7.93 -1.60
CA SER A 95 -16.95 -8.76 -0.68
C SER A 95 -15.79 -9.43 -1.40
N GLU A 96 -14.80 -9.88 -0.63
CA GLU A 96 -13.70 -10.65 -1.17
C GLU A 96 -14.21 -11.98 -1.75
N PRO A 97 -13.94 -12.27 -3.04
CA PRO A 97 -14.34 -13.53 -3.64
C PRO A 97 -13.64 -14.72 -2.96
N LYS A 98 -14.36 -15.84 -2.79
CA LYS A 98 -13.73 -17.10 -2.37
C LYS A 98 -12.71 -17.61 -3.40
N MET A 99 -12.97 -17.33 -4.69
CA MET A 99 -12.10 -17.62 -5.81
C MET A 99 -12.13 -16.44 -6.78
N PHE A 100 -10.97 -16.08 -7.32
CA PHE A 100 -10.87 -15.04 -8.33
C PHE A 100 -11.01 -15.67 -9.72
N SER A 101 -12.01 -15.22 -10.48
CA SER A 101 -12.11 -15.50 -11.91
C SER A 101 -11.20 -14.57 -12.72
N ASP A 102 -10.89 -14.95 -13.96
CA ASP A 102 -9.94 -14.26 -14.85
C ASP A 102 -10.22 -12.76 -15.02
N ARG A 103 -11.48 -12.32 -14.90
CA ARG A 103 -11.87 -10.91 -14.96
C ARG A 103 -11.24 -10.03 -13.87
N PHE A 104 -10.83 -10.61 -12.74
CA PHE A 104 -10.18 -9.90 -11.64
C PHE A 104 -8.65 -9.93 -11.74
N LEU A 105 -8.12 -10.74 -12.65
CA LEU A 105 -6.73 -11.16 -12.63
C LEU A 105 -5.91 -10.40 -13.66
N PHE A 106 -4.71 -10.02 -13.23
CA PHE A 106 -3.69 -9.41 -14.07
C PHE A 106 -2.39 -10.20 -13.96
N ARG A 107 -1.71 -10.38 -15.09
CA ARG A 107 -0.38 -10.98 -15.18
C ARG A 107 0.67 -9.87 -15.27
N TRP A 108 1.80 -10.08 -14.63
CA TRP A 108 3.01 -9.29 -14.84
C TRP A 108 3.69 -9.75 -16.13
N ALA A 109 3.50 -9.03 -17.24
CA ALA A 109 3.92 -9.50 -18.57
C ALA A 109 5.36 -9.08 -18.91
N ASP A 110 5.62 -7.78 -18.98
CA ASP A 110 6.93 -7.20 -19.32
C ASP A 110 7.46 -6.42 -18.13
N HIS A 111 8.71 -6.64 -17.72
CA HIS A 111 9.29 -5.87 -16.62
C HIS A 111 10.81 -5.69 -16.73
N ASN A 112 11.28 -4.52 -16.35
CA ASN A 112 12.69 -4.13 -16.30
C ASN A 112 13.17 -4.06 -14.84
N ASN A 113 13.02 -5.18 -14.12
CA ASN A 113 13.34 -5.43 -12.70
C ASN A 113 12.61 -4.56 -11.64
N GLU A 114 12.25 -3.32 -11.97
CA GLU A 114 11.55 -2.42 -11.03
C GLU A 114 10.12 -2.11 -11.45
N TYR A 115 9.93 -1.81 -12.73
CA TYR A 115 8.64 -1.46 -13.31
C TYR A 115 8.23 -2.50 -14.34
N GLY A 116 6.93 -2.57 -14.62
CA GLY A 116 6.39 -3.53 -15.56
C GLY A 116 4.97 -3.24 -15.99
N SER A 117 4.53 -4.06 -16.94
CA SER A 117 3.22 -3.99 -17.57
C SER A 117 2.26 -4.98 -16.91
N LEU A 118 1.09 -4.48 -16.51
CA LEU A 118 0.01 -5.30 -15.97
C LEU A 118 -0.98 -5.66 -17.10
N CYS A 119 -0.93 -6.91 -17.54
CA CYS A 119 -1.75 -7.47 -18.61
C CYS A 119 -3.01 -8.13 -18.03
N SER A 120 -4.18 -7.93 -18.63
CA SER A 120 -5.41 -8.61 -18.23
C SER A 120 -5.35 -10.11 -18.55
N VAL A 121 -5.79 -10.96 -17.62
CA VAL A 121 -5.92 -12.40 -17.88
C VAL A 121 -7.19 -12.71 -18.69
N ALA A 122 -8.27 -11.96 -18.46
CA ALA A 122 -9.51 -12.11 -19.23
C ALA A 122 -9.38 -11.72 -20.71
N ASP A 123 -8.43 -10.83 -21.03
CA ASP A 123 -8.07 -10.48 -22.40
C ASP A 123 -6.57 -10.13 -22.47
N PRO A 124 -5.71 -11.07 -22.91
CA PRO A 124 -4.26 -10.85 -22.99
C PRO A 124 -3.82 -9.74 -23.96
N SER A 125 -4.73 -9.18 -24.77
CA SER A 125 -4.45 -8.02 -25.61
C SER A 125 -4.55 -6.69 -24.87
N GLN A 126 -5.06 -6.68 -23.63
CA GLN A 126 -5.36 -5.46 -22.87
C GLN A 126 -4.42 -5.31 -21.67
N TYR A 127 -3.97 -4.07 -21.44
CA TYR A 127 -3.05 -3.70 -20.38
C TYR A 127 -3.61 -2.55 -19.57
N LEU A 128 -3.32 -2.53 -18.27
CA LEU A 128 -3.54 -1.33 -17.47
C LEU A 128 -2.65 -0.22 -18.01
N HIS A 129 -3.19 1.00 -18.08
CA HIS A 129 -2.50 2.19 -18.53
C HIS A 129 -2.92 3.39 -17.66
N VAL A 130 -2.06 4.39 -17.55
CA VAL A 130 -2.38 5.66 -16.89
C VAL A 130 -2.60 6.74 -17.96
N LEU A 131 -3.78 7.36 -17.99
CA LEU A 131 -4.10 8.48 -18.88
C LEU A 131 -4.70 9.62 -18.05
N ASP A 132 -4.11 10.82 -18.10
CA ASP A 132 -4.56 11.99 -17.35
C ASP A 132 -4.84 11.75 -15.84
N LYS A 133 -4.07 10.82 -15.25
CA LYS A 133 -4.14 10.29 -13.86
C LYS A 133 -5.12 9.15 -13.65
N ASP A 134 -6.01 8.85 -14.59
CA ASP A 134 -6.92 7.71 -14.46
C ASP A 134 -6.24 6.42 -14.89
N VAL A 135 -6.53 5.32 -14.19
CA VAL A 135 -6.14 3.98 -14.65
C VAL A 135 -7.23 3.43 -15.54
N ILE A 136 -6.85 3.07 -16.77
CA ILE A 136 -7.74 2.55 -17.83
C ILE A 136 -7.16 1.28 -18.45
N LEU A 137 -7.89 0.64 -19.37
CA LEU A 137 -7.36 -0.41 -20.24
C LEU A 137 -7.00 0.14 -21.61
N MET A 138 -5.85 -0.27 -22.12
CA MET A 138 -5.37 0.04 -23.47
C MET A 138 -4.69 -1.19 -24.10
N PRO A 139 -4.71 -1.33 -25.44
CA PRO A 139 -4.05 -2.45 -26.11
C PRO A 139 -2.52 -2.37 -26.12
N LYS A 140 -1.96 -1.19 -25.81
CA LYS A 140 -0.51 -0.97 -25.76
C LYS A 140 0.01 -1.23 -24.33
N PRO A 141 1.08 -2.02 -24.15
CA PRO A 141 1.72 -2.21 -22.86
C PRO A 141 2.18 -0.87 -22.26
N TYR A 142 2.00 -0.74 -20.95
CA TYR A 142 2.49 0.40 -20.17
C TYR A 142 3.37 -0.09 -19.03
N SER A 143 4.69 0.02 -19.24
CA SER A 143 5.72 -0.45 -18.29
C SER A 143 5.99 0.54 -17.16
N GLY A 144 4.94 1.18 -16.64
CA GLY A 144 5.04 2.22 -15.61
C GLY A 144 4.60 1.76 -14.23
N PHE A 145 4.15 0.51 -14.05
CA PHE A 145 3.67 0.03 -12.76
C PHE A 145 4.75 -0.69 -11.96
N ARG A 146 4.74 -0.53 -10.64
CA ARG A 146 5.55 -1.29 -9.69
C ARG A 146 4.68 -1.72 -8.52
N VAL A 147 4.69 -3.00 -8.17
CA VAL A 147 4.00 -3.48 -6.96
C VAL A 147 5.00 -3.61 -5.81
N ARG A 148 5.07 -2.60 -4.95
CA ARG A 148 5.96 -2.64 -3.77
C ARG A 148 5.38 -3.51 -2.66
N ASN A 149 6.29 -4.10 -1.89
CA ASN A 149 6.04 -5.01 -0.76
C ASN A 149 5.42 -6.36 -1.17
N LEU A 150 5.55 -6.75 -2.44
CA LEU A 150 5.06 -8.03 -2.94
C LEU A 150 5.91 -9.23 -2.46
N ASP A 151 7.18 -9.00 -2.11
CA ASP A 151 8.15 -10.07 -1.77
C ASP A 151 8.76 -9.93 -0.39
N THR A 152 8.24 -9.02 0.43
CA THR A 152 8.67 -8.86 1.82
C THR A 152 8.13 -10.01 2.69
N LYS A 153 8.72 -11.21 2.53
CA LYS A 153 8.98 -12.08 3.68
C LYS A 153 9.96 -11.30 4.56
N ILE A 154 9.44 -10.38 5.38
CA ILE A 154 10.21 -9.83 6.49
C ILE A 154 10.36 -10.98 7.48
N TYR A 155 11.36 -11.84 7.25
CA TYR A 155 12.02 -12.54 8.35
C TYR A 155 12.56 -11.43 9.24
N LYS A 156 11.72 -10.96 10.17
CA LYS A 156 12.18 -10.24 11.35
C LYS A 156 12.98 -11.28 12.13
N SER A 157 14.25 -11.46 11.77
CA SER A 157 15.23 -11.93 12.72
C SER A 157 15.26 -10.87 13.80
N LYS A 158 14.45 -11.10 14.84
CA LYS A 158 14.57 -10.39 16.10
C LYS A 158 15.96 -10.75 16.62
N ARG A 159 16.98 -9.97 16.25
CA ARG A 159 18.15 -9.83 17.12
C ARG A 159 17.62 -9.16 18.38
N LEU A 160 17.14 -9.98 19.31
CA LEU A 160 17.08 -9.64 20.72
C LEU A 160 18.51 -9.23 21.08
N VAL A 161 18.75 -7.92 21.11
CA VAL A 161 19.85 -7.37 21.87
C VAL A 161 19.45 -7.59 23.32
N CYS A 162 19.75 -8.77 23.86
CA CYS A 162 19.88 -8.95 25.29
C CYS A 162 21.05 -8.04 25.70
N ARG A 163 20.72 -6.84 26.21
CA ARG A 163 21.64 -6.15 27.10
C ARG A 163 21.76 -7.03 28.35
N THR A 164 22.77 -7.88 28.38
CA THR A 164 23.25 -8.47 29.62
C THR A 164 23.79 -7.31 30.46
N VAL A 165 22.97 -6.77 31.34
CA VAL A 165 23.43 -5.93 32.44
C VAL A 165 24.09 -6.88 33.43
N GLY A 166 25.34 -7.23 33.14
CA GLY A 166 26.19 -7.96 34.09
C GLY A 166 26.69 -6.98 35.14
N CYS A 167 26.11 -7.06 36.35
CA CYS A 167 26.57 -6.39 37.55
C CYS A 167 28.08 -6.55 37.72
N GLY A 168 28.81 -5.43 37.69
CA GLY A 168 30.20 -5.37 38.11
C GLY A 168 30.31 -5.67 39.61
N LYS A 169 30.95 -6.79 39.96
CA LYS A 169 31.53 -6.98 41.29
C LYS A 169 32.89 -6.31 41.31
N GLY A 170 33.06 -5.41 42.27
CA GLY A 170 34.24 -4.57 42.37
C GLY A 170 35.50 -5.30 42.82
N THR A 171 36.62 -4.65 42.53
CA THR A 171 37.88 -4.79 43.25
C THR A 171 38.45 -3.40 43.50
N LYS A 172 38.85 -3.18 44.74
CA LYS A 172 39.50 -1.96 45.26
C LYS A 172 40.89 -1.81 44.64
N GLY A 173 41.32 -0.56 44.42
CA GLY A 173 42.71 -0.27 44.03
C GLY A 173 42.99 1.19 43.69
N THR A 174 43.08 2.00 44.75
CA THR A 174 44.05 3.09 44.96
C THR A 174 44.30 4.22 43.92
N GLN A 175 44.27 5.44 44.49
CA GLN A 175 45.11 6.62 44.20
C GLN A 175 44.79 7.56 43.02
N GLY A 176 44.40 8.79 43.42
CA GLY A 176 45.08 10.00 42.99
C GLY A 176 44.52 10.71 41.76
N MET A 177 43.71 11.74 41.97
CA MET A 177 44.11 13.15 41.79
C MET A 177 42.89 14.08 41.79
N GLN A 178 43.06 15.18 42.52
CA GLN A 178 42.18 16.35 42.55
C GLN A 178 42.19 17.09 41.22
N CYS A 179 41.09 17.79 40.93
CA CYS A 179 41.01 19.24 40.63
C CYS A 179 39.52 19.55 40.33
N ARG A 180 38.80 20.12 41.30
CA ARG A 180 38.42 21.55 41.39
C ARG A 180 37.71 22.09 40.14
N GLY A 181 36.42 22.41 40.29
CA GLY A 181 35.64 23.13 39.28
C GLY A 181 34.15 23.29 39.63
N ARG A 182 33.88 24.10 40.67
CA ARG A 182 32.65 24.88 40.97
C ARG A 182 31.99 25.47 39.68
N SER A 183 30.71 25.84 39.52
CA SER A 183 29.51 26.04 40.38
C SER A 183 28.24 26.11 39.48
N CYS A 184 27.07 25.88 40.10
CA CYS A 184 25.75 26.57 40.03
C CYS A 184 25.40 27.41 38.77
N SER A 185 24.17 27.50 38.26
CA SER A 185 22.86 27.81 38.88
C SER A 185 21.82 27.86 37.74
N GLY A 186 20.56 27.42 37.89
CA GLY A 186 19.46 28.21 38.45
C GLY A 186 18.36 28.41 37.38
N GLY A 187 17.16 27.88 37.60
CA GLY A 187 15.93 28.69 37.74
C GLY A 187 14.89 28.23 36.70
N ALA A 188 13.76 27.58 37.04
CA ALA A 188 12.58 28.00 37.81
C ALA A 188 11.47 28.61 36.94
N THR A 189 10.24 28.12 37.18
CA THR A 189 8.90 28.73 36.91
C THR A 189 8.47 28.90 35.44
N GLY A 190 7.22 28.75 35.01
CA GLY A 190 5.90 28.69 35.68
C GLY A 190 4.88 29.45 34.80
N GLY A 191 3.62 28.98 34.75
CA GLY A 191 2.47 29.67 34.09
C GLY A 191 1.73 28.73 33.13
N ARG A 192 0.54 28.15 33.39
CA ARG A 192 -0.72 28.56 34.07
C ARG A 192 -1.53 29.66 33.32
N TRP A 193 -2.60 29.18 32.64
CA TRP A 193 -3.96 29.73 32.46
C TRP A 193 -4.23 30.69 31.27
N LYS A 194 -5.25 30.35 30.45
CA LYS A 194 -6.62 30.92 30.57
C LYS A 194 -7.63 30.25 29.64
N THR A 195 -8.82 30.07 30.20
CA THR A 195 -10.13 29.86 29.58
C THR A 195 -10.65 31.15 28.94
N SER A 196 -11.50 31.05 27.92
CA SER A 196 -12.52 32.08 27.63
C SER A 196 -13.73 31.48 26.91
N GLU A 197 -14.88 31.80 27.49
CA GLU A 197 -16.26 31.46 27.13
C GLU A 197 -16.89 32.55 26.23
N LYS A 198 -17.99 32.19 25.52
CA LYS A 198 -19.12 33.01 25.03
C LYS A 198 -19.01 33.96 23.82
N LYS A 199 -19.90 33.74 22.83
CA LYS A 199 -21.12 34.53 22.46
C LYS A 199 -21.68 33.95 21.13
N LYS A 200 -22.88 33.33 21.06
CA LYS A 200 -24.26 33.88 20.93
C LYS A 200 -24.40 35.01 19.89
N CYS A 201 -24.99 34.69 18.73
CA CYS A 201 -25.79 35.60 17.88
C CYS A 201 -26.91 34.78 17.22
N MET A 202 -28.16 35.12 17.56
CA MET A 202 -29.36 34.87 16.76
C MET A 202 -29.50 36.04 15.79
N ILE A 203 -29.85 35.79 14.53
CA ILE A 203 -31.01 36.37 13.82
C ILE A 203 -31.56 35.25 12.95
#